data_AF-A0A3M2C080-F1
#
_entry.id   AF-A0A3M2C080-F1
#
_cell.length_a   1.000
_cell.length_b   1.000
_cell.length_c   1.000
_cell.angle_alpha   90.00
_cell.angle_beta   90.00
_cell.angle_gamma   90.00
#
_symmetry.space_group_name_H-M   'P 1'
#
loop_
_entity.id
_entity.type
_entity.pdbx_description
1 polymer ?
#
loop_
_entity_poly.entity_id
_entity_poly.type
_entity_poly.pdbx_seq_one_letter_code
_entity_poly.pdbx_strand_id
1 'polypeptide(L)'
;MGSTRAPRPAASCTRRRFRRRAPASTSTQARLRGSSVDIDREESENRGPQQARFPLNEAGFAAMPPPHRAPGAESSPGEPPGTDRAVRVTDDEALARAREVLSASGGGALERVLALLRFLRTACPWDARQTPHTLVAHLLEEAHEAADAIRSEDWPGLRGELGDLLLNLAFQVVLAEEEERFDADQVADGVIAKMVRRHPHLFGLGERVDWEALKAAERDDDASALAGLPEGLDPLLRAHRVQDRAAGVGFDWDEPRGALEKLREEATEVEAALAGGRPEDLEEELGDLLFAAVNVVRLAGAHADAVLSAANRKFEERFRALEARAAREGVSLPGASLETLDRLWEAVKAEARGQPASPPPADEPS
;
A
#
# COMPACT_ATOMS: atom_id res chain seq x y z
N MET A 1 -12.86 60.17 56.96
CA MET A 1 -11.38 60.14 56.82
C MET A 1 -11.07 58.96 55.89
N GLY A 2 -10.82 59.07 54.58
CA GLY A 2 -10.20 60.16 53.82
C GLY A 2 -8.72 59.84 53.60
N SER A 3 -8.39 58.98 52.64
CA SER A 3 -7.11 59.03 51.92
C SER A 3 -7.18 58.19 50.64
N THR A 4 -7.47 58.90 49.56
CA THR A 4 -7.36 58.52 48.15
C THR A 4 -5.89 58.29 47.75
N ARG A 5 -5.63 57.26 46.93
CA ARG A 5 -4.38 57.16 46.17
C ARG A 5 -4.71 56.85 44.71
N ALA A 6 -4.28 57.76 43.84
CA ALA A 6 -4.54 57.83 42.41
C ALA A 6 -3.78 56.75 41.59
N PRO A 7 -4.26 56.42 40.37
CA PRO A 7 -3.64 55.42 39.50
C PRO A 7 -2.46 56.00 38.71
N ARG A 8 -1.45 55.16 38.43
CA ARG A 8 -0.31 55.49 37.56
C ARG A 8 -0.60 55.16 36.09
N PRO A 9 -0.05 55.91 35.13
CA PRO A 9 -0.53 55.96 33.75
C PRO A 9 0.14 54.93 32.82
N ALA A 10 -0.57 54.70 31.71
CA ALA A 10 -0.21 53.86 30.59
C ALA A 10 1.14 54.22 29.93
N ALA A 11 1.97 53.21 29.69
CA ALA A 11 3.13 53.31 28.83
C ALA A 11 2.70 53.15 27.37
N SER A 12 2.69 54.27 26.65
CA SER A 12 2.63 54.32 25.20
C SER A 12 3.94 53.77 24.62
N CYS A 13 3.89 52.61 23.96
CA CYS A 13 4.96 52.20 23.05
C CYS A 13 4.49 52.40 21.60
N THR A 14 5.11 53.39 20.97
CA THR A 14 4.99 53.85 19.60
C THR A 14 4.93 52.74 18.55
N ARG A 15 3.91 52.80 17.69
CA ARG A 15 3.85 52.12 16.39
C ARG A 15 5.07 52.51 15.54
N ARG A 16 6.09 51.65 15.48
CA ARG A 16 7.07 51.71 14.38
C ARG A 16 6.40 51.17 13.12
N ARG A 17 6.02 52.08 12.22
CA ARG A 17 5.79 51.78 10.81
C ARG A 17 7.10 51.29 10.21
N PHE A 18 7.28 49.97 10.09
CA PHE A 18 8.22 49.43 9.13
C PHE A 18 7.54 49.44 7.76
N ARG A 19 7.98 50.35 6.90
CA ARG A 19 7.74 50.29 5.45
C ARG A 19 8.26 48.93 4.96
N ARG A 20 7.37 47.99 4.63
CA ARG A 20 7.73 46.87 3.77
C ARG A 20 7.98 47.44 2.37
N ARG A 21 9.26 47.58 2.02
CA ARG A 21 9.68 47.56 0.62
C ARG A 21 9.29 46.19 0.06
N ALA A 22 8.54 46.18 -1.02
CA ALA A 22 8.40 44.99 -1.86
C ALA A 22 9.79 44.58 -2.37
N PRO A 23 10.20 43.31 -2.26
CA PRO A 23 11.20 42.78 -3.15
C PRO A 23 10.51 42.34 -4.44
N ALA A 24 11.17 42.69 -5.55
CA ALA A 24 10.81 42.30 -6.90
C ALA A 24 10.70 40.77 -7.02
N SER A 25 9.84 40.34 -7.94
CA SER A 25 9.77 38.99 -8.47
C SER A 25 11.15 38.53 -8.94
N THR A 26 11.71 37.56 -8.25
CA THR A 26 12.74 36.68 -8.80
C THR A 26 12.34 35.26 -8.44
N SER A 27 11.81 34.57 -9.46
CA SER A 27 11.75 33.12 -9.51
C SER A 27 13.17 32.59 -9.31
N THR A 28 13.43 32.05 -8.12
CA THR A 28 14.63 31.25 -7.88
C THR A 28 14.20 29.80 -8.10
N GLN A 29 14.33 29.34 -9.34
CA GLN A 29 14.38 27.91 -9.64
C GLN A 29 15.51 27.31 -8.81
N ALA A 30 15.19 26.37 -7.92
CA ALA A 30 16.18 25.47 -7.35
C ALA A 30 16.72 24.62 -8.50
N ARG A 31 17.93 24.96 -8.97
CA ARG A 31 18.68 24.09 -9.89
C ARG A 31 19.23 22.93 -9.08
N LEU A 32 18.77 21.72 -9.38
CA LEU A 32 19.48 20.51 -9.01
C LEU A 32 20.79 20.49 -9.80
N ARG A 33 21.91 20.66 -9.10
CA ARG A 33 23.21 20.13 -9.55
C ARG A 33 23.53 19.01 -8.59
N GLY A 34 23.68 17.80 -9.14
CA GLY A 34 24.05 16.61 -8.39
C GLY A 34 25.32 16.83 -7.59
N SER A 35 25.29 16.41 -6.33
CA SER A 35 26.49 16.11 -5.56
C SER A 35 26.66 14.59 -5.57
N SER A 36 27.59 14.12 -6.40
CA SER A 36 28.18 12.79 -6.26
C SER A 36 28.69 12.63 -4.83
N VAL A 37 28.22 11.59 -4.15
CA VAL A 37 28.88 11.10 -2.95
C VAL A 37 29.94 10.12 -3.45
N ASP A 38 31.19 10.57 -3.48
CA ASP A 38 32.35 9.71 -3.68
C ASP A 38 32.45 8.71 -2.53
N ILE A 39 32.30 7.43 -2.83
CA ILE A 39 32.64 6.33 -1.92
C ILE A 39 34.00 5.79 -2.36
N ASP A 40 34.96 5.88 -1.45
CA ASP A 40 36.35 5.45 -1.64
C ASP A 40 36.45 4.00 -2.10
N ARG A 41 37.23 3.82 -3.17
CA ARG A 41 37.53 2.56 -3.83
C ARG A 41 38.80 1.98 -3.21
N GLU A 42 38.66 1.05 -2.26
CA GLU A 42 39.75 0.15 -1.87
C GLU A 42 39.69 -1.15 -2.69
N GLU A 43 40.82 -1.49 -3.29
CA GLU A 43 41.06 -2.70 -4.08
C GLU A 43 41.07 -3.95 -3.18
N SER A 44 40.31 -4.99 -3.56
CA SER A 44 40.69 -6.37 -3.22
C SER A 44 40.23 -7.37 -4.30
N GLU A 45 41.20 -7.79 -5.11
CA GLU A 45 41.44 -9.16 -5.60
C GLU A 45 40.25 -10.06 -6.00
N ASN A 46 39.99 -10.09 -7.30
CA ASN A 46 39.83 -11.26 -8.17
C ASN A 46 39.50 -12.63 -7.49
N ARG A 47 38.20 -12.97 -7.42
CA ARG A 47 37.73 -14.37 -7.45
C ARG A 47 36.56 -14.49 -8.43
N GLY A 48 36.69 -15.41 -9.39
CA GLY A 48 35.70 -15.68 -10.43
C GLY A 48 34.34 -16.19 -9.92
N PRO A 49 33.37 -16.42 -10.83
CA PRO A 49 31.97 -16.58 -10.47
C PRO A 49 31.72 -17.89 -9.74
N GLN A 50 31.65 -17.84 -8.41
CA GLN A 50 31.00 -18.90 -7.64
C GLN A 50 29.51 -18.63 -7.67
N GLN A 51 28.77 -19.48 -8.40
CA GLN A 51 27.33 -19.57 -8.32
C GLN A 51 26.94 -19.88 -6.87
N ALA A 52 26.56 -18.85 -6.11
CA ALA A 52 25.87 -19.02 -4.84
C ALA A 52 24.43 -19.48 -5.16
N ARG A 53 24.27 -20.80 -5.29
CA ARG A 53 22.97 -21.45 -5.16
C ARG A 53 22.49 -21.21 -3.73
N PHE A 54 21.55 -20.29 -3.55
CA PHE A 54 20.74 -20.25 -2.34
C PHE A 54 19.97 -21.58 -2.26
N PRO A 55 20.14 -22.39 -1.20
CA PRO A 55 19.23 -23.50 -0.98
C PRO A 55 17.88 -22.89 -0.58
N LEU A 56 16.93 -22.91 -1.51
CA LEU A 56 15.52 -22.87 -1.14
C LEU A 56 15.30 -24.12 -0.27
N ASN A 57 15.27 -23.94 1.05
CA ASN A 57 14.88 -25.01 1.94
C ASN A 57 13.47 -25.44 1.55
N GLU A 58 13.34 -26.69 1.14
CA GLU A 58 12.07 -27.42 1.01
C GLU A 58 11.46 -27.67 2.40
N ALA A 59 11.17 -26.60 3.14
CA ALA A 59 10.22 -26.63 4.25
C ALA A 59 8.87 -26.23 3.66
N GLY A 60 8.06 -27.25 3.36
CA GLY A 60 6.78 -27.10 2.67
C GLY A 60 5.93 -25.98 3.25
N PHE A 61 5.55 -25.04 2.37
CA PHE A 61 4.39 -24.18 2.55
C PHE A 61 3.16 -25.09 2.64
N ALA A 62 2.77 -25.45 3.85
CA ALA A 62 1.45 -26.01 4.07
C ALA A 62 0.45 -24.85 3.95
N ALA A 63 -0.14 -24.71 2.76
CA ALA A 63 -1.26 -23.81 2.52
C ALA A 63 -2.34 -24.02 3.59
N MET A 64 -2.94 -22.93 4.08
CA MET A 64 -4.18 -23.03 4.82
C MET A 64 -5.22 -23.79 3.97
N PRO A 65 -6.05 -24.66 4.56
CA PRO A 65 -7.24 -25.13 3.86
C PRO A 65 -8.09 -23.89 3.51
N PRO A 66 -8.51 -23.72 2.25
CA PRO A 66 -9.26 -22.53 1.86
C PRO A 66 -10.61 -22.49 2.61
N PRO A 67 -11.11 -21.30 3.00
CA PRO A 67 -12.47 -21.16 3.46
C PRO A 67 -13.43 -21.58 2.34
N HIS A 68 -14.45 -22.37 2.69
CA HIS A 68 -15.35 -23.01 1.73
C HIS A 68 -16.03 -22.00 0.79
N ARG A 69 -15.59 -21.98 -0.48
CA ARG A 69 -16.31 -21.32 -1.58
C ARG A 69 -17.58 -22.13 -1.89
N ALA A 70 -18.76 -21.53 -1.74
CA ALA A 70 -20.02 -22.14 -2.16
C ALA A 70 -20.20 -22.05 -3.69
N PRO A 71 -20.50 -23.14 -4.41
CA PRO A 71 -21.04 -23.07 -5.76
C PRO A 71 -22.53 -23.45 -5.80
N GLY A 72 -23.26 -22.73 -6.64
CA GLY A 72 -24.64 -23.00 -7.02
C GLY A 72 -24.81 -24.34 -7.75
N ALA A 73 -26.04 -24.85 -7.69
CA ALA A 73 -26.47 -26.16 -8.15
C ALA A 73 -26.50 -26.33 -9.69
N GLU A 74 -26.26 -27.55 -10.20
CA GLU A 74 -27.27 -28.37 -10.89
C GLU A 74 -26.78 -29.81 -11.24
N SER A 75 -27.60 -30.79 -10.83
CA SER A 75 -27.85 -32.20 -11.23
C SER A 75 -26.77 -33.20 -11.74
N SER A 76 -26.76 -34.34 -11.01
CA SER A 76 -26.15 -35.69 -11.23
C SER A 76 -26.77 -36.51 -12.41
N PRO A 77 -26.33 -37.77 -12.77
CA PRO A 77 -25.78 -38.83 -11.90
C PRO A 77 -24.64 -39.74 -12.43
N GLY A 78 -23.86 -40.27 -11.48
CA GLY A 78 -22.94 -41.40 -11.67
C GLY A 78 -22.07 -41.60 -10.44
N GLU A 79 -22.47 -42.45 -9.51
CA GLU A 79 -21.82 -42.65 -8.20
C GLU A 79 -20.81 -43.81 -8.24
N PRO A 80 -19.53 -43.60 -7.87
CA PRO A 80 -18.62 -44.65 -7.41
C PRO A 80 -18.37 -44.54 -5.88
N PRO A 81 -17.88 -45.62 -5.24
CA PRO A 81 -18.15 -45.88 -3.83
C PRO A 81 -17.20 -45.14 -2.88
N GLY A 82 -17.76 -44.73 -1.73
CA GLY A 82 -17.02 -44.51 -0.48
C GLY A 82 -16.15 -43.27 -0.41
N THR A 83 -16.75 -42.08 -0.53
CA THR A 83 -16.10 -40.85 -0.07
C THR A 83 -16.55 -40.56 1.35
N ASP A 84 -15.60 -40.38 2.26
CA ASP A 84 -15.84 -39.82 3.58
C ASP A 84 -16.55 -38.48 3.38
N ARG A 85 -17.85 -38.43 3.70
CA ARG A 85 -18.70 -37.28 3.38
C ARG A 85 -18.19 -36.12 4.22
N ALA A 86 -17.49 -35.16 3.58
CA ALA A 86 -17.10 -33.92 4.23
C ALA A 86 -18.33 -33.31 4.89
N VAL A 87 -18.36 -33.34 6.22
CA VAL A 87 -19.45 -32.77 7.02
C VAL A 87 -19.38 -31.26 6.82
N ARG A 88 -20.38 -30.69 6.14
CA ARG A 88 -20.53 -29.24 6.05
C ARG A 88 -21.13 -28.76 7.36
N VAL A 89 -20.31 -28.16 8.20
CA VAL A 89 -20.75 -27.47 9.42
C VAL A 89 -21.15 -26.05 9.01
N THR A 90 -22.32 -25.60 9.43
CA THR A 90 -22.76 -24.21 9.22
C THR A 90 -22.07 -23.26 10.19
N ASP A 91 -21.97 -21.97 9.86
CA ASP A 91 -21.39 -20.96 10.75
C ASP A 91 -22.09 -20.92 12.12
N ASP A 92 -23.42 -21.07 12.15
CA ASP A 92 -24.20 -21.09 13.38
C ASP A 92 -23.89 -22.31 14.26
N GLU A 93 -23.72 -23.49 13.65
CA GLU A 93 -23.30 -24.70 14.36
C GLU A 93 -21.86 -24.60 14.86
N ALA A 94 -20.96 -24.04 14.04
CA ALA A 94 -19.57 -23.79 14.42
C ALA A 94 -19.50 -22.81 15.61
N LEU A 95 -20.26 -21.71 15.56
CA LEU A 95 -20.33 -20.71 16.63
C LEU A 95 -20.95 -21.30 17.91
N ALA A 96 -22.02 -22.10 17.80
CA ALA A 96 -22.63 -22.76 18.95
C ALA A 96 -21.64 -23.72 19.63
N ARG A 97 -20.93 -24.52 18.83
CA ARG A 97 -19.91 -25.46 19.35
C ARG A 97 -18.71 -24.73 19.94
N ALA A 98 -18.24 -23.67 19.30
CA ALA A 98 -17.16 -22.84 19.80
C ALA A 98 -17.54 -22.21 21.16
N ARG A 99 -18.79 -21.74 21.33
CA ARG A 99 -19.26 -21.21 22.62
C ARG A 99 -19.28 -22.26 23.73
N GLU A 100 -19.61 -23.50 23.39
CA GLU A 100 -19.60 -24.63 24.34
C GLU A 100 -18.16 -24.99 24.76
N VAL A 101 -17.22 -25.01 23.82
CA VAL A 101 -15.81 -25.34 24.09
C VAL A 101 -15.08 -24.18 24.80
N LEU A 102 -15.35 -22.94 24.38
CA LEU A 102 -14.71 -21.72 24.90
C LEU A 102 -15.47 -21.10 26.08
N SER A 103 -16.15 -21.95 26.87
CA SER A 103 -17.22 -21.71 27.87
C SER A 103 -17.05 -20.61 28.93
N ALA A 104 -16.08 -19.70 28.82
CA ALA A 104 -15.82 -18.62 29.78
C ALA A 104 -15.57 -17.24 29.15
N SER A 105 -15.67 -17.06 27.83
CA SER A 105 -15.26 -15.80 27.19
C SER A 105 -16.37 -14.73 27.26
N GLY A 106 -16.56 -14.13 28.44
CA GLY A 106 -17.43 -12.97 28.67
C GLY A 106 -16.89 -11.64 28.12
N GLY A 107 -16.11 -11.69 27.04
CA GLY A 107 -15.38 -10.55 26.46
C GLY A 107 -15.92 -10.09 25.09
N GLY A 108 -15.31 -9.02 24.57
CA GLY A 108 -15.58 -8.45 23.25
C GLY A 108 -15.18 -9.38 22.09
N ALA A 109 -15.17 -8.84 20.87
CA ALA A 109 -14.88 -9.63 19.68
C ALA A 109 -13.46 -10.20 19.66
N LEU A 110 -12.47 -9.39 20.07
CA LEU A 110 -11.05 -9.78 20.08
C LEU A 110 -10.79 -10.90 21.10
N GLU A 111 -11.37 -10.81 22.30
CA GLU A 111 -11.18 -11.78 23.38
C GLU A 111 -11.68 -13.18 22.99
N ARG A 112 -12.76 -13.25 22.20
CA ARG A 112 -13.24 -14.53 21.66
C ARG A 112 -12.25 -15.16 20.71
N VAL A 113 -11.60 -14.36 19.84
CA VAL A 113 -10.60 -14.85 18.90
C VAL A 113 -9.31 -15.23 19.63
N LEU A 114 -8.86 -14.44 20.60
CA LEU A 114 -7.72 -14.78 21.45
C LEU A 114 -7.95 -16.09 22.22
N ALA A 115 -9.16 -16.29 22.80
CA ALA A 115 -9.50 -17.53 23.48
C ALA A 115 -9.52 -18.74 22.54
N LEU A 116 -10.13 -18.60 21.35
CA LEU A 116 -10.09 -19.61 20.31
C LEU A 116 -8.65 -19.96 19.95
N LEU A 117 -7.80 -18.95 19.73
CA LEU A 117 -6.46 -19.18 19.27
C LEU A 117 -5.57 -19.83 20.34
N ARG A 118 -5.68 -19.41 21.60
CA ARG A 118 -5.01 -20.08 22.72
C ARG A 118 -5.39 -21.56 22.77
N PHE A 119 -6.66 -21.89 22.54
CA PHE A 119 -7.08 -23.28 22.42
C PHE A 119 -6.44 -23.98 21.21
N LEU A 120 -6.51 -23.39 20.01
CA LEU A 120 -5.93 -23.97 18.79
C LEU A 120 -4.43 -24.22 18.92
N ARG A 121 -3.68 -23.31 19.54
CA ARG A 121 -2.23 -23.50 19.79
C ARG A 121 -1.92 -24.71 20.68
N THR A 122 -2.85 -25.13 21.52
CA THR A 122 -2.72 -26.38 22.32
C THR A 122 -3.28 -27.62 21.61
N ALA A 123 -4.31 -27.45 20.79
CA ALA A 123 -5.10 -28.55 20.25
C ALA A 123 -4.75 -28.93 18.80
N CYS A 124 -4.11 -28.03 18.05
CA CYS A 124 -3.77 -28.20 16.65
C CYS A 124 -2.25 -28.12 16.42
N PRO A 125 -1.62 -29.19 15.90
CA PRO A 125 -0.17 -29.20 15.63
C PRO A 125 0.28 -28.15 14.62
N TRP A 126 -0.58 -27.72 13.69
CA TRP A 126 -0.24 -26.69 12.72
C TRP A 126 -0.20 -25.31 13.38
N ASP A 127 -1.22 -24.96 14.15
CA ASP A 127 -1.29 -23.68 14.87
C ASP A 127 -0.16 -23.55 15.91
N ALA A 128 0.15 -24.64 16.61
CA ALA A 128 1.25 -24.70 17.58
C ALA A 128 2.64 -24.39 16.99
N ARG A 129 2.86 -24.68 15.69
CA ARG A 129 4.16 -24.46 15.02
C ARG A 129 4.33 -23.05 14.45
N GLN A 130 3.27 -22.25 14.43
CA GLN A 130 3.35 -20.90 13.88
C GLN A 130 4.22 -19.99 14.75
N THR A 131 4.93 -19.06 14.10
CA THR A 131 5.77 -18.03 14.70
C THR A 131 5.44 -16.68 14.05
N PRO A 132 5.86 -15.54 14.63
CA PRO A 132 5.63 -14.24 14.00
C PRO A 132 6.15 -14.18 12.55
N HIS A 133 7.30 -14.80 12.28
CA HIS A 133 7.93 -14.82 10.96
C HIS A 133 7.15 -15.66 9.93
N THR A 134 6.62 -16.83 10.33
CA THR A 134 5.87 -17.69 9.39
C THR A 134 4.53 -17.07 8.98
N LEU A 135 4.00 -16.15 9.80
CA LEU A 135 2.71 -15.49 9.59
C LEU A 135 2.79 -14.20 8.77
N VAL A 136 3.99 -13.71 8.43
CA VAL A 136 4.16 -12.46 7.66
C VAL A 136 3.53 -12.56 6.27
N ALA A 137 3.74 -13.69 5.58
CA ALA A 137 3.19 -13.88 4.23
C ALA A 137 1.66 -13.78 4.25
N HIS A 138 1.02 -14.49 5.19
CA HIS A 138 -0.42 -14.43 5.40
C HIS A 138 -0.90 -13.01 5.72
N LEU A 139 -0.23 -12.30 6.64
CA LEU A 139 -0.60 -10.91 6.95
C LEU A 139 -0.63 -10.00 5.71
N LEU A 140 0.36 -10.16 4.83
CA LEU A 140 0.43 -9.38 3.60
C LEU A 140 -0.66 -9.79 2.61
N GLU A 141 -0.92 -11.10 2.46
CA GLU A 141 -1.99 -11.63 1.61
C GLU A 141 -3.36 -11.08 2.03
N GLU A 142 -3.76 -11.28 3.30
CA GLU A 142 -5.05 -10.82 3.81
C GLU A 142 -5.22 -9.28 3.71
N ALA A 143 -4.12 -8.54 3.86
CA ALA A 143 -4.14 -7.08 3.69
C ALA A 143 -4.44 -6.67 2.23
N HIS A 144 -3.92 -7.43 1.25
CA HIS A 144 -4.22 -7.20 -0.17
C HIS A 144 -5.65 -7.64 -0.50
N GLU A 145 -6.12 -8.78 0.01
CA GLU A 145 -7.49 -9.24 -0.20
C GLU A 145 -8.51 -8.25 0.39
N ALA A 146 -8.26 -7.75 1.60
CA ALA A 146 -9.09 -6.71 2.21
C ALA A 146 -9.10 -5.42 1.36
N ALA A 147 -7.95 -5.01 0.84
CA ALA A 147 -7.85 -3.86 -0.05
C ALA A 147 -8.63 -4.08 -1.36
N ASP A 148 -8.60 -5.29 -1.91
CA ASP A 148 -9.34 -5.64 -3.12
C ASP A 148 -10.85 -5.68 -2.89
N ALA A 149 -11.29 -6.24 -1.76
CA ALA A 149 -12.70 -6.22 -1.36
C ALA A 149 -13.24 -4.79 -1.16
N ILE A 150 -12.44 -3.89 -0.59
CA ILE A 150 -12.79 -2.46 -0.50
C ILE A 150 -12.91 -1.86 -1.91
N ARG A 151 -11.95 -2.14 -2.80
CA ARG A 151 -11.91 -1.59 -4.16
C ARG A 151 -13.04 -2.10 -5.05
N SER A 152 -13.57 -3.30 -4.80
CA SER A 152 -14.69 -3.90 -5.52
C SER A 152 -16.04 -3.66 -4.86
N GLU A 153 -16.08 -2.95 -3.73
CA GLU A 153 -17.27 -2.77 -2.88
C GLU A 153 -17.91 -4.11 -2.43
N ASP A 154 -17.10 -5.17 -2.34
CA ASP A 154 -17.53 -6.49 -1.86
C ASP A 154 -17.57 -6.51 -0.33
N TRP A 155 -18.67 -6.02 0.24
CA TRP A 155 -18.87 -6.00 1.70
C TRP A 155 -18.84 -7.39 2.35
N PRO A 156 -19.45 -8.44 1.79
CA PRO A 156 -19.28 -9.80 2.28
C PRO A 156 -17.82 -10.27 2.30
N GLY A 157 -17.09 -10.04 1.21
CA GLY A 157 -15.65 -10.34 1.12
C GLY A 157 -14.85 -9.59 2.19
N LEU A 158 -15.03 -8.26 2.27
CA LEU A 158 -14.34 -7.42 3.26
C LEU A 158 -14.58 -7.89 4.70
N ARG A 159 -15.80 -8.36 5.01
CA ARG A 159 -16.10 -8.93 6.33
C ARG A 159 -15.28 -10.20 6.61
N GLY A 160 -15.06 -11.03 5.60
CA GLY A 160 -14.16 -12.20 5.66
C GLY A 160 -12.73 -11.78 5.93
N GLU A 161 -12.18 -10.92 5.07
CA GLU A 161 -10.77 -10.49 5.15
C GLU A 161 -10.45 -9.73 6.44
N LEU A 162 -11.39 -8.93 6.96
CA LEU A 162 -11.24 -8.31 8.28
C LEU A 162 -11.23 -9.34 9.42
N GLY A 163 -11.91 -10.48 9.25
CA GLY A 163 -11.84 -11.63 10.14
C GLY A 163 -10.47 -12.30 10.11
N ASP A 164 -9.89 -12.47 8.93
CA ASP A 164 -8.57 -13.09 8.76
C ASP A 164 -7.44 -12.16 9.25
N LEU A 165 -7.56 -10.85 9.04
CA LEU A 165 -6.69 -9.85 9.68
C LEU A 165 -6.83 -9.87 11.22
N LEU A 166 -8.04 -10.05 11.75
CA LEU A 166 -8.25 -10.19 13.19
C LEU A 166 -7.63 -11.49 13.73
N LEU A 167 -7.70 -12.58 12.98
CA LEU A 167 -7.02 -13.84 13.32
C LEU A 167 -5.50 -13.67 13.33
N ASN A 168 -4.92 -13.00 12.33
CA ASN A 168 -3.49 -12.72 12.29
C ASN A 168 -3.05 -11.86 13.48
N LEU A 169 -3.79 -10.78 13.79
CA LEU A 169 -3.55 -9.96 14.98
C LEU A 169 -3.57 -10.80 16.27
N ALA A 170 -4.57 -11.67 16.42
CA ALA A 170 -4.67 -12.56 17.58
C ALA A 170 -3.45 -13.49 17.68
N PHE A 171 -2.94 -14.02 16.56
CA PHE A 171 -1.70 -14.80 16.55
C PHE A 171 -0.50 -14.03 17.08
N GLN A 172 -0.29 -12.80 16.58
CA GLN A 172 0.84 -12.00 17.03
C GLN A 172 0.76 -11.71 18.54
N VAL A 173 -0.43 -11.43 19.04
CA VAL A 173 -0.67 -11.19 20.47
C VAL A 173 -0.42 -12.46 21.29
N VAL A 174 -1.03 -13.60 20.94
CA VAL A 174 -0.85 -14.85 21.71
C VAL A 174 0.61 -15.32 21.68
N LEU A 175 1.30 -15.20 20.55
CA LEU A 175 2.73 -15.51 20.46
C LEU A 175 3.59 -14.58 21.32
N ALA A 176 3.27 -13.30 21.37
CA ALA A 176 3.96 -12.34 22.22
C ALA A 176 3.70 -12.60 23.72
N GLU A 177 2.49 -13.01 24.09
CA GLU A 177 2.13 -13.44 25.45
C GLU A 177 2.92 -14.69 25.86
N GLU A 178 3.03 -15.70 24.97
CA GLU A 178 3.82 -16.92 25.21
C GLU A 178 5.31 -16.63 25.44
N GLU A 179 5.83 -15.57 24.82
CA GLU A 179 7.20 -15.08 25.02
C GLU A 179 7.34 -14.02 26.11
N GLU A 180 6.29 -13.73 26.88
CA GLU A 180 6.26 -12.70 27.93
C GLU A 180 6.71 -11.30 27.44
N ARG A 181 6.39 -10.95 26.19
CA ARG A 181 6.80 -9.68 25.56
C ARG A 181 5.79 -8.56 25.80
N PHE A 182 4.53 -8.83 25.44
CA PHE A 182 3.39 -7.93 25.63
C PHE A 182 2.08 -8.71 25.51
N ASP A 183 0.99 -8.11 25.98
CA ASP A 183 -0.37 -8.65 25.88
C ASP A 183 -1.33 -7.76 25.05
N ALA A 184 -2.59 -8.21 24.93
CA ALA A 184 -3.63 -7.48 24.20
C ALA A 184 -3.91 -6.07 24.75
N ASP A 185 -3.86 -5.91 26.08
CA ASP A 185 -4.13 -4.64 26.74
C ASP A 185 -3.02 -3.62 26.43
N GLN A 186 -1.76 -4.05 26.45
CA GLN A 186 -0.63 -3.21 26.07
C GLN A 186 -0.68 -2.77 24.60
N VAL A 187 -1.17 -3.63 23.69
CA VAL A 187 -1.41 -3.25 22.28
C VAL A 187 -2.49 -2.18 22.18
N ALA A 188 -3.61 -2.36 22.89
CA ALA A 188 -4.72 -1.40 22.92
C ALA A 188 -4.30 -0.05 23.54
N ASP A 189 -3.62 -0.07 24.68
CA ASP A 189 -3.10 1.11 25.37
C ASP A 189 -2.12 1.89 24.49
N GLY A 190 -1.27 1.18 23.76
CA GLY A 190 -0.35 1.79 22.80
C GLY A 190 -1.06 2.60 21.71
N VAL A 191 -2.14 2.07 21.12
CA VAL A 191 -2.92 2.80 20.11
C VAL A 191 -3.77 3.91 20.74
N ILE A 192 -4.37 3.69 21.90
CA ILE A 192 -5.18 4.70 22.62
C ILE A 192 -4.32 5.91 22.98
N ALA A 193 -3.19 5.69 23.65
CA ALA A 193 -2.27 6.75 24.04
C ALA A 193 -1.78 7.53 22.81
N LYS A 194 -1.43 6.82 21.73
CA LYS A 194 -1.03 7.43 20.45
C LYS A 194 -2.14 8.30 19.85
N MET A 195 -3.38 7.82 19.82
CA MET A 195 -4.50 8.59 19.27
C MET A 195 -4.87 9.80 20.14
N VAL A 196 -4.81 9.68 21.47
CA VAL A 196 -5.02 10.79 22.40
C VAL A 196 -3.97 11.88 22.20
N ARG A 197 -2.66 11.51 22.14
CA ARG A 197 -1.58 12.46 21.86
C ARG A 197 -1.74 13.17 20.52
N ARG A 198 -2.30 12.50 19.51
CA ARG A 198 -2.52 13.06 18.17
C ARG A 198 -3.78 13.93 18.05
N HIS A 199 -4.69 13.86 19.02
CA HIS A 199 -5.93 14.62 19.02
C HIS A 199 -6.18 15.34 20.36
N PRO A 200 -5.22 16.13 20.87
CA PRO A 200 -5.31 16.68 22.23
C PRO A 200 -6.54 17.59 22.42
N HIS A 201 -6.98 18.27 21.36
CA HIS A 201 -8.18 19.11 21.33
C HIS A 201 -9.49 18.36 21.60
N LEU A 202 -9.58 17.06 21.28
CA LEU A 202 -10.77 16.26 21.58
C LEU A 202 -10.82 15.81 23.04
N PHE A 203 -9.67 15.79 23.73
CA PHE A 203 -9.53 15.30 25.10
C PHE A 203 -9.23 16.42 26.11
N GLY A 204 -9.32 17.69 25.70
CA GLY A 204 -9.05 18.84 26.58
C GLY A 204 -7.58 19.00 26.97
N LEU A 205 -6.66 18.42 26.19
CA LEU A 205 -5.22 18.39 26.47
C LEU A 205 -4.42 19.45 25.68
N GLY A 206 -5.06 20.23 24.79
CA GLY A 206 -4.39 21.28 24.02
C GLY A 206 -5.07 21.62 22.69
N GLU A 207 -4.47 22.51 21.92
CA GLU A 207 -4.91 22.91 20.57
C GLU A 207 -4.69 21.79 19.54
N ARG A 208 -5.36 21.88 18.39
CA ARG A 208 -5.13 20.94 17.27
C ARG A 208 -3.70 21.11 16.76
N VAL A 209 -2.97 20.00 16.68
CA VAL A 209 -1.62 19.95 16.12
C VAL A 209 -1.68 19.33 14.73
N ASP A 210 -0.82 19.79 13.83
CA ASP A 210 -0.67 19.21 12.49
C ASP A 210 -0.14 17.77 12.58
N TRP A 211 -0.70 16.88 11.74
CA TRP A 211 -0.45 15.44 11.84
C TRP A 211 0.95 15.04 11.37
N GLU A 212 1.50 15.75 10.38
CA GLU A 212 2.88 15.59 9.91
C GLU A 212 3.86 16.09 10.97
N ALA A 213 3.56 17.24 11.60
CA ALA A 213 4.38 17.80 12.68
C ALA A 213 4.45 16.87 13.92
N LEU A 214 3.33 16.22 14.30
CA LEU A 214 3.31 15.25 15.39
C LEU A 214 4.12 14.00 15.09
N LYS A 215 4.01 13.45 13.88
CA LYS A 215 4.84 12.33 13.45
C LYS A 215 6.32 12.71 13.42
N ALA A 216 6.64 13.95 13.07
CA ALA A 216 7.99 14.46 13.10
C ALA A 216 8.57 14.50 14.52
N ALA A 217 7.80 14.97 15.49
CA ALA A 217 8.21 15.03 16.90
C ALA A 217 8.27 13.66 17.61
N GLU A 218 7.58 12.63 17.09
CA GLU A 218 7.66 11.26 17.62
C GLU A 218 8.88 10.47 17.08
N ARG A 219 9.68 11.04 16.17
CA ARG A 219 10.93 10.44 15.68
C ARG A 219 12.09 10.79 16.62
N ASP A 220 12.98 9.84 16.88
CA ASP A 220 14.25 10.12 17.60
C ASP A 220 15.03 11.24 16.89
N ASP A 221 15.53 12.21 17.66
CA ASP A 221 16.18 13.44 17.17
C ASP A 221 17.44 13.17 16.30
N ASP A 222 18.04 11.98 16.41
CA ASP A 222 19.26 11.56 15.68
C ASP A 222 18.98 10.78 14.39
N ALA A 223 17.71 10.55 14.05
CA ALA A 223 17.34 9.72 12.91
C ALA A 223 17.05 10.58 11.66
N SER A 224 17.65 10.23 10.51
CA SER A 224 17.39 10.85 9.19
C SER A 224 15.89 11.09 8.95
N ALA A 225 15.52 12.13 8.19
CA ALA A 225 14.12 12.40 7.82
C ALA A 225 13.42 11.16 7.19
N LEU A 226 14.21 10.26 6.59
CA LEU A 226 13.78 9.01 5.98
C LEU A 226 13.84 7.78 6.93
N ALA A 227 14.37 7.92 8.14
CA ALA A 227 14.56 6.82 9.10
C ALA A 227 13.24 6.24 9.63
N GLY A 228 13.14 4.91 9.72
CA GLY A 228 11.93 4.20 10.13
C GLY A 228 10.92 3.95 9.01
N LEU A 229 11.34 3.99 7.74
CA LEU A 229 10.58 3.33 6.66
C LEU A 229 10.88 1.84 6.73
N PRO A 230 9.86 0.95 6.77
CA PRO A 230 10.11 -0.48 6.71
C PRO A 230 10.90 -0.84 5.45
N GLU A 231 11.94 -1.66 5.60
CA GLU A 231 12.77 -2.09 4.46
C GLU A 231 11.98 -2.97 3.48
N GLY A 232 11.01 -3.75 3.98
CA GLY A 232 10.16 -4.62 3.18
C GLY A 232 8.95 -3.96 2.53
N LEU A 233 8.87 -2.62 2.48
CA LEU A 233 7.85 -1.96 1.65
C LEU A 233 8.09 -2.29 0.18
N ASP A 234 7.02 -2.50 -0.59
CA ASP A 234 7.17 -2.57 -2.03
C ASP A 234 7.77 -1.26 -2.59
N PRO A 235 8.49 -1.30 -3.72
CA PRO A 235 9.18 -0.12 -4.24
C PRO A 235 8.27 1.09 -4.52
N LEU A 236 7.01 0.87 -4.93
CA LEU A 236 6.09 1.93 -5.32
C LEU A 236 5.56 2.68 -4.09
N LEU A 237 5.13 1.92 -3.07
CA LEU A 237 4.74 2.46 -1.77
C LEU A 237 5.92 3.10 -1.06
N ARG A 238 7.12 2.50 -1.16
CA ARG A 238 8.35 3.07 -0.60
C ARG A 238 8.67 4.42 -1.24
N ALA A 239 8.62 4.53 -2.57
CA ALA A 239 8.84 5.80 -3.27
C ALA A 239 7.86 6.87 -2.80
N HIS A 240 6.57 6.53 -2.70
CA HIS A 240 5.54 7.45 -2.21
C HIS A 240 5.84 7.94 -0.78
N ARG A 241 6.22 7.03 0.11
CA ARG A 241 6.53 7.35 1.51
C ARG A 241 7.83 8.12 1.70
N VAL A 242 8.84 7.88 0.88
CA VAL A 242 10.09 8.67 0.87
C VAL A 242 9.75 10.12 0.52
N GLN A 243 8.91 10.33 -0.49
CA GLN A 243 8.52 11.66 -0.93
C GLN A 243 7.61 12.37 0.09
N ASP A 244 6.63 11.67 0.71
CA ASP A 244 5.83 12.21 1.83
C ASP A 244 6.74 12.75 2.94
N ARG A 245 7.79 11.98 3.31
CA ARG A 245 8.71 12.37 4.39
C ARG A 245 9.59 13.54 4.00
N ALA A 246 10.06 13.58 2.76
CA ALA A 246 10.81 14.71 2.24
C ALA A 246 9.95 15.99 2.25
N ALA A 247 8.67 15.87 1.89
CA ALA A 247 7.71 16.97 1.96
C ALA A 247 7.49 17.48 3.38
N GLY A 248 7.43 16.58 4.37
CA GLY A 248 7.30 16.95 5.79
C GLY A 248 8.42 17.83 6.34
N VAL A 249 9.61 17.85 5.70
CA VAL A 249 10.72 18.76 6.05
C VAL A 249 10.85 19.95 5.09
N GLY A 250 9.87 20.14 4.21
CA GLY A 250 9.81 21.23 3.23
C GLY A 250 10.58 20.98 1.94
N PHE A 251 10.99 19.73 1.67
CA PHE A 251 11.62 19.34 0.41
C PHE A 251 10.56 18.78 -0.55
N ASP A 252 9.76 19.68 -1.14
CA ASP A 252 8.71 19.31 -2.10
C ASP A 252 8.34 20.47 -3.03
N TRP A 253 7.58 20.16 -4.08
CA TRP A 253 6.96 21.14 -4.96
C TRP A 253 5.65 21.67 -4.38
N ASP A 254 5.38 22.96 -4.58
CA ASP A 254 4.12 23.58 -4.15
C ASP A 254 2.91 23.11 -4.97
N GLU A 255 3.13 22.72 -6.24
CA GLU A 255 2.07 22.36 -7.18
C GLU A 255 2.44 21.13 -8.03
N PRO A 256 1.45 20.28 -8.41
CA PRO A 256 1.68 19.09 -9.24
C PRO A 256 2.35 19.38 -10.59
N ARG A 257 2.19 20.62 -11.09
CA ARG A 257 2.76 21.03 -12.38
C ARG A 257 4.30 20.98 -12.38
N GLY A 258 4.94 21.35 -11.27
CA GLY A 258 6.41 21.29 -11.15
C GLY A 258 6.92 19.86 -11.23
N ALA A 259 6.24 18.93 -10.54
CA ALA A 259 6.56 17.51 -10.65
C ALA A 259 6.31 16.95 -12.06
N LEU A 260 5.29 17.43 -12.77
CA LEU A 260 5.02 17.02 -14.16
C LEU A 260 6.09 17.53 -15.13
N GLU A 261 6.68 18.71 -14.87
CA GLU A 261 7.82 19.21 -15.63
C GLU A 261 9.06 18.35 -15.39
N LYS A 262 9.33 17.95 -14.14
CA LYS A 262 10.42 17.01 -13.83
C LYS A 262 10.20 15.65 -14.50
N LEU A 263 8.98 15.11 -14.48
CA LEU A 263 8.66 13.86 -15.19
C LEU A 263 8.98 13.92 -16.70
N ARG A 264 8.79 15.08 -17.35
CA ARG A 264 9.15 15.26 -18.77
C ARG A 264 10.66 15.36 -18.98
N GLU A 265 11.38 15.91 -18.01
CA GLU A 265 12.85 15.93 -18.00
C GLU A 265 13.37 14.49 -17.96
N GLU A 266 12.93 13.66 -17.00
CA GLU A 266 13.35 12.25 -16.91
C GLU A 266 13.02 11.47 -18.20
N ALA A 267 11.86 11.74 -18.81
CA ALA A 267 11.49 11.12 -20.09
C ALA A 267 12.45 11.48 -21.22
N THR A 268 12.98 12.72 -21.22
CA THR A 268 13.99 13.17 -22.19
C THR A 268 15.35 12.51 -21.91
N GLU A 269 15.69 12.29 -20.64
CA GLU A 269 16.92 11.59 -20.24
C GLU A 269 16.87 10.12 -20.64
N VAL A 270 15.73 9.44 -20.46
CA VAL A 270 15.47 8.09 -21.00
C VAL A 270 15.62 8.05 -22.53
N GLU A 271 15.08 9.03 -23.27
CA GLU A 271 15.24 9.11 -24.73
C GLU A 271 16.73 9.24 -25.12
N ALA A 272 17.50 10.04 -24.39
CA ALA A 272 18.94 10.20 -24.62
C ALA A 272 19.71 8.91 -24.30
N ALA A 273 19.39 8.23 -23.20
CA ALA A 273 20.01 6.96 -22.81
C ALA A 273 19.75 5.85 -23.83
N LEU A 274 18.52 5.76 -24.36
CA LEU A 274 18.15 4.84 -25.44
C LEU A 274 18.96 5.08 -26.72
N ALA A 275 19.28 6.33 -27.04
CA ALA A 275 20.11 6.69 -28.19
C ALA A 275 21.62 6.46 -27.95
N GLY A 276 22.07 6.59 -26.70
CA GLY A 276 23.47 6.50 -26.29
C GLY A 276 24.02 5.07 -26.14
N GLY A 277 23.14 4.07 -25.97
CA GLY A 277 23.50 2.65 -25.99
C GLY A 277 24.26 2.14 -24.76
N ARG A 278 24.23 2.85 -23.64
CA ARG A 278 24.77 2.40 -22.35
C ARG A 278 23.63 1.88 -21.46
N PRO A 279 23.56 0.56 -21.18
CA PRO A 279 22.46 -0.02 -20.41
C PRO A 279 22.40 0.50 -18.96
N GLU A 280 23.54 0.82 -18.33
CA GLU A 280 23.55 1.30 -16.95
C GLU A 280 22.87 2.66 -16.80
N ASP A 281 23.12 3.57 -17.76
CA ASP A 281 22.44 4.88 -17.79
C ASP A 281 20.91 4.68 -17.95
N LEU A 282 20.49 3.77 -18.83
CA LEU A 282 19.06 3.56 -19.08
C LEU A 282 18.31 3.06 -17.84
N GLU A 283 18.93 2.17 -17.04
CA GLU A 283 18.31 1.66 -15.82
C GLU A 283 18.11 2.77 -14.78
N GLU A 284 19.10 3.65 -14.61
CA GLU A 284 19.04 4.82 -13.72
C GLU A 284 17.91 5.77 -14.16
N GLU A 285 17.89 6.17 -15.43
CA GLU A 285 16.88 7.11 -15.96
C GLU A 285 15.45 6.53 -15.91
N LEU A 286 15.30 5.21 -16.10
CA LEU A 286 14.00 4.54 -15.94
C LEU A 286 13.55 4.55 -14.48
N GLY A 287 14.48 4.39 -13.53
CA GLY A 287 14.20 4.50 -12.10
C GLY A 287 13.71 5.90 -11.74
N ASP A 288 14.39 6.94 -12.21
CA ASP A 288 14.04 8.34 -11.95
C ASP A 288 12.72 8.74 -12.61
N LEU A 289 12.44 8.25 -13.83
CA LEU A 289 11.14 8.41 -14.49
C LEU A 289 9.99 7.84 -13.62
N LEU A 290 10.15 6.63 -13.09
CA LEU A 290 9.15 6.00 -12.22
C LEU A 290 9.00 6.80 -10.92
N PHE A 291 10.11 7.22 -10.31
CA PHE A 291 10.10 8.02 -9.09
C PHE A 291 9.40 9.37 -9.29
N ALA A 292 9.68 10.07 -10.39
CA ALA A 292 9.02 11.31 -10.77
C ALA A 292 7.51 11.11 -11.02
N ALA A 293 7.12 10.00 -11.64
CA ALA A 293 5.71 9.68 -11.87
C ALA A 293 4.94 9.50 -10.55
N VAL A 294 5.54 8.81 -9.56
CA VAL A 294 4.98 8.69 -8.20
C VAL A 294 4.79 10.07 -7.57
N ASN A 295 5.74 10.98 -7.78
CA ASN A 295 5.68 12.32 -7.22
C ASN A 295 4.52 13.15 -7.79
N VAL A 296 4.27 13.03 -9.10
CA VAL A 296 3.11 13.64 -9.75
C VAL A 296 1.80 13.11 -9.14
N VAL A 297 1.70 11.79 -8.96
CA VAL A 297 0.50 11.16 -8.39
C VAL A 297 0.25 11.62 -6.96
N ARG A 298 1.31 11.66 -6.14
CA ARG A 298 1.26 12.11 -4.74
C ARG A 298 0.79 13.56 -4.62
N LEU A 299 1.38 14.47 -5.39
CA LEU A 299 0.99 15.89 -5.38
C LEU A 299 -0.42 16.12 -5.95
N ALA A 300 -0.89 15.25 -6.85
CA ALA A 300 -2.27 15.27 -7.31
C ALA A 300 -3.29 14.79 -6.24
N GLY A 301 -2.84 14.41 -5.05
CA GLY A 301 -3.68 13.94 -3.95
C GLY A 301 -4.12 12.49 -4.10
N ALA A 302 -3.41 11.70 -4.90
CA ALA A 302 -3.70 10.29 -5.13
C ALA A 302 -2.56 9.39 -4.63
N HIS A 303 -2.86 8.10 -4.42
CA HIS A 303 -1.87 7.10 -4.06
C HIS A 303 -1.42 6.30 -5.28
N ALA A 304 -0.11 6.12 -5.45
CA ALA A 304 0.49 5.48 -6.62
C ALA A 304 -0.03 4.05 -6.83
N ASP A 305 -0.04 3.24 -5.77
CA ASP A 305 -0.55 1.86 -5.83
C ASP A 305 -2.00 1.81 -6.29
N ALA A 306 -2.86 2.67 -5.72
CA ALA A 306 -4.28 2.69 -6.06
C ALA A 306 -4.50 3.08 -7.53
N VAL A 307 -3.78 4.08 -8.04
CA VAL A 307 -3.90 4.54 -9.42
C VAL A 307 -3.37 3.48 -10.39
N LEU A 308 -2.25 2.84 -10.09
CA LEU A 308 -1.67 1.79 -10.92
C LEU A 308 -2.54 0.53 -10.92
N SER A 309 -3.02 0.07 -9.77
CA SER A 309 -3.96 -1.06 -9.68
C SER A 309 -5.22 -0.82 -10.50
N ALA A 310 -5.79 0.40 -10.45
CA ALA A 310 -6.96 0.75 -11.27
C ALA A 310 -6.63 0.77 -12.77
N ALA A 311 -5.44 1.20 -13.16
CA ALA A 311 -4.98 1.16 -14.54
C ALA A 311 -4.80 -0.29 -15.05
N ASN A 312 -4.21 -1.16 -14.23
CA ASN A 312 -4.02 -2.58 -14.53
C ASN A 312 -5.36 -3.29 -14.69
N ARG A 313 -6.28 -3.14 -13.75
CA ARG A 313 -7.63 -3.73 -13.84
C ARG A 313 -8.35 -3.31 -15.11
N LYS A 314 -8.33 -2.01 -15.43
CA LYS A 314 -8.91 -1.48 -16.67
C LYS A 314 -8.25 -2.08 -17.93
N PHE A 315 -6.94 -2.31 -17.91
CA PHE A 315 -6.23 -2.95 -19.01
C PHE A 315 -6.66 -4.42 -19.15
N GLU A 316 -6.69 -5.18 -18.05
CA GLU A 316 -7.12 -6.58 -18.04
C GLU A 316 -8.55 -6.77 -18.53
N GLU A 317 -9.49 -5.94 -18.04
CA GLU A 317 -10.88 -5.96 -18.49
C GLU A 317 -11.00 -5.73 -20.00
N ARG A 318 -10.25 -4.76 -20.52
CA ARG A 318 -10.21 -4.48 -21.96
C ARG A 318 -9.55 -5.60 -22.75
N PHE A 319 -8.49 -6.20 -22.23
CA PHE A 319 -7.80 -7.28 -22.90
C PHE A 319 -8.69 -8.54 -22.97
N ARG A 320 -9.38 -8.90 -21.89
CA ARG A 320 -10.38 -9.98 -21.88
C ARG A 320 -11.52 -9.72 -22.86
N ALA A 321 -12.00 -8.47 -22.93
CA ALA A 321 -13.01 -8.09 -23.91
C ALA A 321 -12.49 -8.17 -25.37
N LEU A 322 -11.22 -7.83 -25.59
CA LEU A 322 -10.54 -8.00 -26.88
C LEU A 322 -10.45 -9.47 -27.26
N GLU A 323 -10.09 -10.36 -26.34
CA GLU A 323 -10.06 -11.81 -26.56
C GLU A 323 -11.44 -12.36 -26.94
N ALA A 324 -12.48 -11.97 -26.20
CA ALA A 324 -13.85 -12.36 -26.49
C ALA A 324 -14.34 -11.83 -27.85
N ARG A 325 -13.90 -10.63 -28.24
CA ARG A 325 -14.21 -10.06 -29.56
C ARG A 325 -13.47 -10.79 -30.69
N ALA A 326 -12.17 -11.02 -30.54
CA ALA A 326 -11.37 -11.74 -31.51
C ALA A 326 -11.96 -13.13 -31.78
N ALA A 327 -12.37 -13.84 -30.72
CA ALA A 327 -13.05 -15.13 -30.84
C ALA A 327 -14.37 -15.04 -31.62
N ARG A 328 -15.20 -14.01 -31.38
CA ARG A 328 -16.45 -13.78 -32.13
C ARG A 328 -16.21 -13.44 -33.60
N GLU A 329 -15.15 -12.71 -33.89
CA GLU A 329 -14.77 -12.31 -35.26
C GLU A 329 -13.96 -13.38 -35.99
N GLY A 330 -13.66 -14.52 -35.35
CA GLY A 330 -12.83 -15.59 -35.94
C GLY A 330 -11.36 -15.19 -36.14
N VAL A 331 -10.89 -14.18 -35.41
CA VAL A 331 -9.52 -13.68 -35.47
C VAL A 331 -8.65 -14.44 -34.46
N SER A 332 -7.60 -15.10 -34.94
CA SER A 332 -6.56 -15.67 -34.09
C SER A 332 -5.66 -14.56 -33.54
N LEU A 333 -5.58 -14.40 -32.22
CA LEU A 333 -4.66 -13.44 -31.60
C LEU A 333 -3.19 -13.79 -31.80
N PRO A 334 -2.76 -15.06 -31.62
CA PRO A 334 -1.40 -15.45 -31.99
C PRO A 334 -1.18 -15.20 -33.49
N GLY A 335 -0.22 -14.33 -33.81
CA GLY A 335 0.12 -13.97 -35.19
C GLY A 335 -0.75 -12.89 -35.83
N ALA A 336 -1.69 -12.28 -35.09
CA ALA A 336 -2.42 -11.12 -35.59
C ALA A 336 -1.45 -9.94 -35.85
N SER A 337 -1.72 -9.17 -36.90
CA SER A 337 -0.99 -7.92 -37.14
C SER A 337 -1.30 -6.90 -36.04
N LEU A 338 -0.35 -6.00 -35.76
CA LEU A 338 -0.58 -4.87 -34.84
C LEU A 338 -1.80 -4.06 -35.25
N GLU A 339 -2.00 -3.84 -36.55
CA GLU A 339 -3.18 -3.15 -37.09
C GLU A 339 -4.51 -3.87 -36.74
N THR A 340 -4.52 -5.21 -36.76
CA THR A 340 -5.69 -5.99 -36.36
C THR A 340 -5.93 -5.89 -34.85
N LEU A 341 -4.86 -5.97 -34.05
CA LEU A 341 -4.93 -5.85 -32.59
C LEU A 341 -5.40 -4.44 -32.18
N ASP A 342 -4.88 -3.39 -32.80
CA ASP A 342 -5.26 -2.00 -32.58
C ASP A 342 -6.73 -1.76 -32.94
N ARG A 343 -7.21 -2.29 -34.08
CA ARG A 343 -8.62 -2.20 -34.47
C ARG A 343 -9.53 -2.84 -33.41
N LEU A 344 -9.18 -4.05 -32.94
CA LEU A 344 -9.94 -4.74 -31.89
C LEU A 344 -9.92 -3.96 -30.58
N TRP A 345 -8.76 -3.41 -30.21
CA TRP A 345 -8.57 -2.63 -29.00
C TRP A 345 -9.36 -1.33 -28.98
N GLU A 346 -9.32 -0.57 -30.08
CA GLU A 346 -10.10 0.66 -30.22
C GLU A 346 -11.61 0.38 -30.24
N ALA A 347 -12.04 -0.73 -30.85
CA ALA A 347 -13.44 -1.16 -30.78
C ALA A 347 -13.89 -1.44 -29.34
N VAL A 348 -13.09 -2.17 -28.56
CA VAL A 348 -13.35 -2.43 -27.13
C VAL A 348 -13.38 -1.13 -26.32
N LYS A 349 -12.45 -0.19 -26.59
CA LYS A 349 -12.44 1.13 -25.93
C LYS A 349 -13.69 1.95 -26.27
N ALA A 350 -14.18 1.88 -27.49
CA ALA A 350 -15.39 2.59 -27.92
C ALA A 350 -16.64 2.02 -27.21
N GLU A 351 -16.77 0.69 -27.18
CA GLU A 351 -17.84 -0.02 -26.47
C GLU A 351 -17.85 0.33 -24.97
N ALA A 352 -16.69 0.30 -24.31
CA ALA A 352 -16.56 0.67 -22.90
C ALA A 352 -16.88 2.14 -22.60
N ARG A 353 -16.77 3.04 -23.58
CA ARG A 353 -17.13 4.47 -23.48
C ARG A 353 -18.58 4.76 -23.91
N GLY A 354 -19.33 3.75 -24.37
CA GLY A 354 -20.66 3.94 -24.94
C GLY A 354 -20.67 4.72 -26.25
N GLN A 355 -19.58 4.70 -27.02
CA GLN A 355 -19.45 5.39 -28.31
C GLN A 355 -19.38 4.38 -29.46
N PRO A 356 -19.95 4.67 -30.66
CA PRO A 356 -19.75 3.81 -31.82
C PRO A 356 -18.27 3.83 -32.26
N ALA A 357 -17.74 2.66 -32.61
CA ALA A 357 -16.37 2.54 -33.11
C ALA A 357 -16.18 3.42 -34.36
N SER A 358 -15.06 4.14 -34.43
CA SER A 358 -14.73 4.94 -35.61
C SER A 358 -14.45 4.02 -36.80
N PRO A 359 -14.93 4.35 -38.01
CA PRO A 359 -14.67 3.54 -39.19
C PRO A 359 -13.17 3.49 -39.50
N PRO A 360 -12.67 2.38 -40.08
CA PRO A 360 -11.28 2.26 -40.48
C PRO A 360 -10.91 3.36 -41.51
N PRO A 361 -9.63 3.79 -41.56
CA PRO A 361 -9.18 4.72 -42.60
C PRO A 361 -9.44 4.09 -43.98
N ALA A 362 -10.05 4.87 -44.86
CA ALA A 362 -10.32 4.44 -46.22
C ALA A 362 -9.00 4.28 -46.98
N ASP A 363 -8.79 3.12 -47.59
CA ASP A 363 -7.72 2.93 -48.56
C ASP A 363 -7.89 3.93 -49.71
N GLU A 364 -6.91 4.81 -49.89
CA GLU A 364 -6.85 5.68 -51.08
C GLU A 364 -6.56 4.80 -52.31
N PRO A 365 -7.37 4.89 -53.39
CA PRO A 365 -7.08 4.17 -54.62
C PRO A 365 -5.94 4.85 -55.39
N SER A 366 -4.98 4.03 -55.84
CA SER A 366 -3.82 4.40 -56.67
C SER A 366 -4.17 5.04 -58.01
#